data_AF-A0A971AJF8-F1
#
_entry.id   AF-A0A971AJF8-F1
#
_cell.length_a   1.000
_cell.length_b   1.000
_cell.length_c   1.000
_cell.angle_alpha   90.00
_cell.angle_beta   90.00
_cell.angle_gamma   90.00
#
_symmetry.space_group_name_H-M   'P 1'
#
loop_
_entity.id
_entity.type
_entity.pdbx_description
1 polymer ?
#
loop_
_entity_poly.entity_id
_entity_poly.type
_entity_poly.pdbx_seq_one_letter_code
_entity_poly.pdbx_strand_id
1 'polypeptide(L)'
;MEVAYVPDSNQGHYKVEFIKDLLKVEFGNEIQSWSLEQKKHCDDACKSVGFLDDTYWTASLPTEGELTQMEATQIAADYIHSHYEANNNLDDQTVYELRLQYLRGPGSEVEPSCYWSFDYAPFEMSVTGYTVYITNEGVVWSSYVTPGIEEGSSILAIQTAFINEFGQYYGQWEQGNIIVFTDAAKTADPMYEKSVACFRKSTYPTISPDAISREKACKITAESLDIDEEFIKGAVSIGDDPNPVWKVYIFVTESDFPTARERIKYFVEIDSITREIKSIYQRPKNNSKWYKQLVLQRIIEDIDATWIEPESVG
;
A
#
# COMPACT_ATOMS: atom_id res chain seq x y z
N MET A 1 3.40 -41.10 15.54
CA MET A 1 4.30 -40.53 14.51
C MET A 1 3.39 -40.09 13.39
N GLU A 2 2.69 -38.97 13.61
CA GLU A 2 1.78 -38.37 12.65
C GLU A 2 2.59 -37.43 11.77
N VAL A 3 2.49 -37.64 10.47
CA VAL A 3 3.09 -36.78 9.46
C VAL A 3 2.28 -35.49 9.46
N ALA A 4 2.87 -34.40 9.95
CA ALA A 4 2.33 -33.07 9.79
C ALA A 4 2.27 -32.76 8.29
N TYR A 5 1.05 -32.62 7.77
CA TYR A 5 0.82 -32.05 6.45
C TYR A 5 1.24 -30.58 6.51
N VAL A 6 2.38 -30.27 5.89
CA VAL A 6 2.79 -28.91 5.57
C VAL A 6 2.18 -28.61 4.20
N PRO A 7 1.20 -27.70 4.07
CA PRO A 7 0.72 -27.31 2.75
C PRO A 7 1.90 -26.67 2.00
N ASP A 8 2.11 -27.10 0.75
CA ASP A 8 3.00 -26.44 -0.21
C ASP A 8 2.54 -25.00 -0.40
N SER A 9 3.07 -24.08 0.43
CA SER A 9 2.64 -22.69 0.54
C SER A 9 2.87 -21.86 -0.72
N ASN A 10 3.58 -22.41 -1.72
CA ASN A 10 3.78 -21.76 -3.02
C ASN A 10 2.86 -22.31 -4.13
N GLN A 11 2.32 -23.53 -4.06
CA GLN A 11 1.51 -24.07 -5.17
C GLN A 11 0.05 -23.58 -5.19
N GLY A 12 -0.52 -23.26 -4.02
CA GLY A 12 -1.88 -22.74 -3.91
C GLY A 12 -2.03 -21.31 -4.44
N HIS A 13 -1.02 -20.47 -4.23
CA HIS A 13 -1.02 -19.07 -4.63
C HIS A 13 -1.15 -18.90 -6.16
N TYR A 14 -0.41 -19.69 -6.94
CA TYR A 14 -0.51 -19.66 -8.42
C TYR A 14 -1.88 -20.09 -8.94
N LYS A 15 -2.59 -20.99 -8.25
CA LYS A 15 -3.91 -21.46 -8.69
C LYS A 15 -4.99 -20.40 -8.49
N VAL A 16 -4.92 -19.65 -7.40
CA VAL A 16 -5.87 -18.57 -7.12
C VAL A 16 -5.64 -17.37 -8.01
N GLU A 17 -4.39 -16.97 -8.19
CA GLU A 17 -4.08 -15.89 -9.13
C GLU A 17 -4.43 -16.29 -10.56
N PHE A 18 -4.26 -17.57 -10.94
CA PHE A 18 -4.75 -18.06 -12.23
C PHE A 18 -6.29 -18.01 -12.35
N ILE A 19 -7.04 -18.45 -11.32
CA ILE A 19 -8.52 -18.35 -11.32
C ILE A 19 -8.95 -16.88 -11.42
N LYS A 20 -8.35 -16.01 -10.61
CA LYS A 20 -8.62 -14.57 -10.66
C LYS A 20 -8.29 -14.00 -12.02
N ASP A 21 -7.15 -14.34 -12.62
CA ASP A 21 -6.76 -13.82 -13.93
C ASP A 21 -7.71 -14.30 -15.03
N LEU A 22 -8.18 -15.55 -14.97
CA LEU A 22 -9.24 -16.02 -15.87
C LEU A 22 -10.53 -15.22 -15.70
N LEU A 23 -10.97 -14.99 -14.47
CA LEU A 23 -12.19 -14.24 -14.19
C LEU A 23 -12.06 -12.75 -14.50
N LYS A 24 -10.87 -12.15 -14.36
CA LYS A 24 -10.58 -10.77 -14.79
C LYS A 24 -10.73 -10.58 -16.29
N VAL A 25 -10.43 -11.61 -17.09
CA VAL A 25 -10.70 -11.58 -18.54
C VAL A 25 -12.21 -11.50 -18.83
N GLU A 26 -13.04 -12.12 -17.99
CA GLU A 26 -14.49 -12.17 -18.18
C GLU A 26 -15.22 -10.96 -17.56
N PHE A 27 -14.80 -10.52 -16.37
CA PHE A 27 -15.52 -9.54 -15.54
C PHE A 27 -14.80 -8.19 -15.41
N GLY A 28 -13.59 -8.07 -15.95
CA GLY A 28 -12.73 -6.89 -15.83
C GLY A 28 -11.68 -7.03 -14.74
N ASN A 29 -10.61 -6.24 -14.84
CA ASN A 29 -9.44 -6.35 -13.97
C ASN A 29 -9.71 -5.92 -12.52
N GLU A 30 -10.67 -5.03 -12.31
CA GLU A 30 -10.99 -4.48 -10.99
C GLU A 30 -11.98 -5.38 -10.24
N ILE A 31 -11.44 -6.29 -9.42
CA ILE A 31 -12.26 -7.22 -8.62
C ILE A 31 -13.24 -6.47 -7.72
N GLN A 32 -12.86 -5.28 -7.23
CA GLN A 32 -13.71 -4.48 -6.35
C GLN A 32 -14.98 -3.98 -7.04
N SER A 33 -14.93 -3.77 -8.37
CA SER A 33 -16.07 -3.34 -9.18
C SER A 33 -16.97 -4.50 -9.63
N TRP A 34 -16.61 -5.75 -9.31
CA TRP A 34 -17.44 -6.91 -9.63
C TRP A 34 -18.76 -6.88 -8.85
N SER A 35 -19.83 -7.36 -9.49
CA SER A 35 -21.11 -7.65 -8.83
C SER A 35 -20.97 -8.69 -7.72
N LEU A 36 -21.94 -8.74 -6.80
CA LEU A 36 -21.95 -9.75 -5.73
C LEU A 36 -21.92 -11.17 -6.29
N GLU A 37 -22.63 -11.42 -7.38
CA GLU A 37 -22.69 -12.71 -8.06
C GLU A 37 -21.31 -13.11 -8.61
N GLN A 38 -20.59 -12.16 -9.21
CA GLN A 38 -19.24 -12.39 -9.73
C GLN A 38 -18.24 -12.63 -8.60
N LYS A 39 -18.30 -11.85 -7.51
CA LYS A 39 -17.46 -12.06 -6.31
C LYS A 39 -17.73 -13.43 -5.69
N LYS A 40 -19.01 -13.80 -5.52
CA LYS A 40 -19.41 -15.13 -5.06
C LYS A 40 -18.91 -16.24 -6.00
N HIS A 41 -19.02 -16.05 -7.31
CA HIS A 41 -18.55 -17.03 -8.28
C HIS A 41 -17.04 -17.29 -8.16
N CYS A 42 -16.25 -16.23 -7.96
CA CYS A 42 -14.82 -16.34 -7.71
C CYS A 42 -14.51 -17.15 -6.45
N ASP A 43 -15.20 -16.86 -5.34
CA ASP A 43 -14.99 -17.56 -4.08
C ASP A 43 -15.45 -19.03 -4.16
N ASP A 44 -16.58 -19.32 -4.82
CA ASP A 44 -17.04 -20.68 -5.08
C ASP A 44 -16.03 -21.46 -5.93
N ALA A 45 -15.43 -20.83 -6.95
CA ALA A 45 -14.38 -21.42 -7.77
C ALA A 45 -13.12 -21.72 -6.92
N CYS A 46 -12.69 -20.77 -6.09
CA CYS A 46 -11.56 -20.95 -5.18
C CYS A 46 -11.81 -22.08 -4.14
N LYS A 47 -13.04 -22.19 -3.64
CA LYS A 47 -13.47 -23.26 -2.74
C LYS A 47 -13.46 -24.63 -3.42
N SER A 48 -13.92 -24.70 -4.68
CA SER A 48 -13.97 -25.95 -5.45
C SER A 48 -12.59 -26.57 -5.69
N VAL A 49 -11.54 -25.76 -5.74
CA VAL A 49 -10.14 -26.22 -5.89
C VAL A 49 -9.41 -26.41 -4.56
N GLY A 50 -10.14 -26.29 -3.43
CA GLY A 50 -9.62 -26.51 -2.09
C GLY A 50 -8.74 -25.38 -1.54
N PHE A 51 -8.86 -24.17 -2.08
CA PHE A 51 -8.11 -23.01 -1.58
C PHE A 51 -8.84 -22.29 -0.45
N LEU A 52 -10.16 -22.16 -0.57
CA LEU A 52 -11.03 -21.66 0.50
C LEU A 52 -11.76 -22.84 1.14
N ASP A 53 -11.95 -22.77 2.45
CA ASP A 53 -12.82 -23.68 3.21
C ASP A 53 -13.82 -22.86 4.04
N ASP A 54 -14.68 -23.55 4.80
CA ASP A 54 -15.73 -22.94 5.61
C ASP A 54 -15.22 -22.11 6.81
N THR A 55 -13.91 -22.09 7.05
CA THR A 55 -13.30 -21.26 8.09
C THR A 55 -12.97 -19.85 7.62
N TYR A 56 -13.03 -19.59 6.31
CA TYR A 56 -12.80 -18.27 5.72
C TYR A 56 -14.10 -17.49 5.52
N TRP A 57 -14.00 -16.17 5.63
CA TRP A 57 -15.03 -15.26 5.13
C TRP A 57 -15.08 -15.36 3.60
N THR A 58 -16.26 -15.63 3.07
CA THR A 58 -16.47 -15.76 1.61
C THR A 58 -17.60 -14.85 1.16
N ALA A 59 -17.45 -14.32 -0.05
CA ALA A 59 -18.48 -13.60 -0.77
C ALA A 59 -19.72 -14.49 -0.92
N SER A 60 -20.85 -13.94 -0.52
CA SER A 60 -22.13 -14.63 -0.52
C SER A 60 -23.20 -13.74 -1.14
N LEU A 61 -24.41 -14.29 -1.27
CA LEU A 61 -25.58 -13.53 -1.66
C LEU A 61 -26.55 -13.48 -0.47
N PRO A 62 -27.22 -12.35 -0.24
CA PRO A 62 -28.29 -12.28 0.75
C PRO A 62 -29.44 -13.22 0.34
N THR A 63 -30.02 -13.87 1.34
CA THR A 63 -31.15 -14.79 1.19
C THR A 63 -32.48 -14.13 1.61
N GLU A 64 -33.60 -14.81 1.37
CA GLU A 64 -34.92 -14.28 1.72
C GLU A 64 -35.02 -14.00 3.24
N GLY A 65 -35.41 -12.78 3.59
CA GLY A 65 -35.51 -12.30 4.98
C GLY A 65 -34.23 -11.67 5.51
N GLU A 66 -33.13 -11.68 4.76
CA GLU A 66 -31.91 -10.91 5.09
C GLU A 66 -31.97 -9.50 4.48
N LEU A 67 -31.21 -8.59 5.06
CA LEU A 67 -31.13 -7.19 4.63
C LEU A 67 -30.72 -7.09 3.16
N THR A 68 -31.50 -6.36 2.36
CA THR A 68 -31.20 -6.18 0.93
C THR A 68 -30.04 -5.22 0.72
N GLN A 69 -29.39 -5.29 -0.45
CA GLN A 69 -28.31 -4.36 -0.81
C GLN A 69 -28.77 -2.89 -0.72
N MET A 70 -29.97 -2.59 -1.22
CA MET A 70 -30.52 -1.23 -1.23
C MET A 70 -30.72 -0.69 0.19
N GLU A 71 -31.32 -1.50 1.08
CA GLU A 71 -31.52 -1.12 2.49
C GLU A 71 -30.18 -0.95 3.22
N ALA A 72 -29.24 -1.88 3.02
CA ALA A 72 -27.92 -1.83 3.62
C ALA A 72 -27.12 -0.60 3.13
N THR A 73 -27.23 -0.25 1.84
CA THR A 73 -26.58 0.95 1.27
C THR A 73 -27.14 2.21 1.92
N GLN A 74 -28.46 2.30 2.07
CA GLN A 74 -29.10 3.45 2.73
C GLN A 74 -28.66 3.58 4.20
N ILE A 75 -28.61 2.46 4.94
CA ILE A 75 -28.14 2.45 6.34
C ILE A 75 -26.69 2.93 6.42
N ALA A 76 -25.82 2.50 5.49
CA ALA A 76 -24.43 2.95 5.45
C ALA A 76 -24.33 4.47 5.21
N ALA A 77 -25.06 4.98 4.21
CA ALA A 77 -25.07 6.41 3.88
C ALA A 77 -25.60 7.27 5.03
N ASP A 78 -26.73 6.88 5.63
CA ASP A 78 -27.33 7.56 6.78
C ASP A 78 -26.37 7.57 7.99
N TYR A 79 -25.68 6.45 8.23
CA TYR A 79 -24.68 6.36 9.30
C TYR A 79 -23.52 7.33 9.07
N ILE A 80 -22.96 7.36 7.85
CA ILE A 80 -21.82 8.24 7.51
C ILE A 80 -22.21 9.72 7.65
N HIS A 81 -23.36 10.13 7.10
CA HIS A 81 -23.81 11.51 7.20
C HIS A 81 -24.07 11.94 8.65
N SER A 82 -24.63 11.05 9.49
CA SER A 82 -24.95 11.37 10.88
C SER A 82 -23.75 11.32 11.83
N HIS A 83 -22.76 10.45 11.59
CA HIS A 83 -21.63 10.24 12.52
C HIS A 83 -20.36 10.98 12.13
N TYR A 84 -20.15 11.25 10.84
CA TYR A 84 -18.91 11.86 10.34
C TYR A 84 -19.11 13.22 9.69
N GLU A 85 -20.34 13.76 9.72
CA GLU A 85 -20.68 15.05 9.11
C GLU A 85 -20.21 15.14 7.65
N ALA A 86 -20.33 14.02 6.91
CA ALA A 86 -19.90 13.95 5.52
C ALA A 86 -20.69 14.97 4.69
N ASN A 87 -19.98 16.00 4.22
CA ASN A 87 -20.55 17.07 3.39
C ASN A 87 -20.64 16.69 1.91
N ASN A 88 -19.91 15.65 1.50
CA ASN A 88 -19.90 15.15 0.13
C ASN A 88 -21.10 14.25 -0.12
N ASN A 89 -21.64 14.32 -1.33
CA ASN A 89 -22.65 13.37 -1.78
C ASN A 89 -22.00 11.99 -2.00
N LEU A 90 -22.34 11.00 -1.18
CA LEU A 90 -21.79 9.65 -1.25
C LEU A 90 -22.19 8.90 -2.53
N ASP A 91 -23.29 9.32 -3.18
CA ASP A 91 -23.74 8.78 -4.47
C ASP A 91 -23.01 9.39 -5.68
N ASP A 92 -22.15 10.40 -5.46
CA ASP A 92 -21.40 11.03 -6.53
C ASP A 92 -20.25 10.11 -6.99
N GLN A 93 -20.49 9.39 -8.09
CA GLN A 93 -19.53 8.49 -8.73
C GLN A 93 -18.34 9.21 -9.38
N THR A 94 -18.30 10.54 -9.35
CA THR A 94 -17.09 11.31 -9.70
C THR A 94 -16.17 11.54 -8.50
N VAL A 95 -16.69 11.36 -7.28
CA VAL A 95 -15.97 11.53 -6.02
C VAL A 95 -15.59 10.18 -5.42
N TYR A 96 -16.53 9.23 -5.39
CA TYR A 96 -16.36 7.92 -4.76
C TYR A 96 -16.56 6.77 -5.74
N GLU A 97 -15.73 5.74 -5.59
CA GLU A 97 -16.02 4.39 -6.01
C GLU A 97 -16.66 3.64 -4.83
N LEU A 98 -17.93 3.23 -4.98
CA LEU A 98 -18.58 2.38 -3.99
C LEU A 98 -18.19 0.91 -4.20
N ARG A 99 -17.39 0.37 -3.29
CA ARG A 99 -17.03 -1.04 -3.27
C ARG A 99 -17.87 -1.71 -2.19
N LEU A 100 -18.69 -2.69 -2.59
CA LEU A 100 -19.56 -3.40 -1.68
C LEU A 100 -19.41 -4.91 -1.79
N GLN A 101 -19.64 -5.59 -0.68
CA GLN A 101 -19.62 -7.04 -0.59
C GLN A 101 -20.57 -7.52 0.52
N TYR A 102 -21.12 -8.71 0.34
CA TYR A 102 -21.84 -9.44 1.37
C TYR A 102 -21.02 -10.66 1.76
N LEU A 103 -20.61 -10.75 3.02
CA LEU A 103 -19.70 -11.77 3.51
C LEU A 103 -20.39 -12.72 4.47
N ARG A 104 -20.02 -14.00 4.41
CA ARG A 104 -20.45 -15.04 5.35
C ARG A 104 -19.25 -15.88 5.81
N GLY A 105 -19.20 -16.21 7.09
CA GLY A 105 -18.07 -16.90 7.72
C GLY A 105 -18.41 -17.46 9.10
N PRO A 106 -17.42 -17.99 9.84
CA PRO A 106 -17.65 -18.69 11.10
C PRO A 106 -18.22 -17.80 12.22
N GLY A 107 -18.13 -16.46 12.08
CA GLY A 107 -18.52 -15.51 13.10
C GLY A 107 -17.72 -15.66 14.41
N SER A 108 -17.87 -14.69 15.30
CA SER A 108 -17.33 -14.73 16.66
C SER A 108 -18.19 -13.86 17.58
N GLU A 109 -17.80 -13.72 18.85
CA GLU A 109 -18.45 -12.77 19.76
C GLU A 109 -18.24 -11.30 19.34
N VAL A 110 -17.25 -11.04 18.48
CA VAL A 110 -16.87 -9.68 18.03
C VAL A 110 -17.26 -9.42 16.58
N GLU A 111 -17.37 -10.48 15.76
CA GLU A 111 -17.67 -10.39 14.33
C GLU A 111 -18.93 -11.20 13.98
N PRO A 112 -19.97 -10.59 13.39
CA PRO A 112 -21.21 -11.28 13.05
C PRO A 112 -20.98 -12.29 11.92
N SER A 113 -21.56 -13.50 11.99
CA SER A 113 -21.39 -14.59 11.00
C SER A 113 -21.78 -14.23 9.56
N CYS A 114 -22.51 -13.13 9.37
CA CYS A 114 -22.86 -12.56 8.08
C CYS A 114 -23.02 -11.03 8.20
N TYR A 115 -22.50 -10.30 7.22
CA TYR A 115 -22.60 -8.84 7.20
C TYR A 115 -22.38 -8.27 5.80
N TRP A 116 -22.89 -7.05 5.63
CA TRP A 116 -22.55 -6.17 4.52
C TRP A 116 -21.30 -5.36 4.86
N SER A 117 -20.43 -5.18 3.88
CA SER A 117 -19.27 -4.30 3.94
C SER A 117 -19.35 -3.31 2.79
N PHE A 118 -19.29 -2.03 3.14
CA PHE A 118 -19.28 -0.90 2.22
C PHE A 118 -17.96 -0.16 2.39
N ASP A 119 -17.30 0.15 1.28
CA ASP A 119 -16.10 0.98 1.21
C ASP A 119 -16.36 2.08 0.17
N TYR A 120 -16.56 3.30 0.65
CA TYR A 120 -16.67 4.51 -0.15
C TYR A 120 -15.24 5.02 -0.38
N ALA A 121 -14.60 4.49 -1.41
CA ALA A 121 -13.21 4.78 -1.74
C ALA A 121 -13.13 6.06 -2.61
N PRO A 122 -12.49 7.14 -2.14
CA PRO A 122 -12.40 8.37 -2.91
C PRO A 122 -11.44 8.23 -4.08
N PHE A 123 -11.74 8.89 -5.22
CA PHE A 123 -10.80 9.00 -6.34
C PHE A 123 -9.65 9.99 -6.07
N GLU A 124 -9.88 10.97 -5.19
CA GLU A 124 -8.88 11.96 -4.81
C GLU A 124 -8.38 11.74 -3.38
N MET A 125 -7.06 11.74 -3.18
CA MET A 125 -6.44 11.53 -1.86
C MET A 125 -6.79 12.61 -0.84
N SER A 126 -7.24 13.79 -1.27
CA SER A 126 -7.71 14.89 -0.41
C SER A 126 -9.11 14.66 0.15
N VAL A 127 -9.85 13.69 -0.40
CA VAL A 127 -11.21 13.37 0.03
C VAL A 127 -11.17 12.25 1.07
N THR A 128 -12.02 12.38 2.09
CA THR A 128 -12.14 11.38 3.15
C THR A 128 -12.87 10.13 2.66
N GLY A 129 -12.28 8.96 2.85
CA GLY A 129 -12.91 7.67 2.59
C GLY A 129 -13.62 7.08 3.81
N TYR A 130 -14.61 6.23 3.58
CA TYR A 130 -15.44 5.64 4.64
C TYR A 130 -15.62 4.14 4.43
N THR A 131 -15.40 3.36 5.47
CA THR A 131 -15.71 1.93 5.49
C THR A 131 -16.75 1.64 6.58
N VAL A 132 -17.83 0.94 6.23
CA VAL A 132 -18.93 0.62 7.15
C VAL A 132 -19.29 -0.85 7.04
N TYR A 133 -19.46 -1.51 8.20
CA TYR A 133 -19.87 -2.90 8.31
C TYR A 133 -21.22 -3.01 9.01
N ILE A 134 -22.19 -3.67 8.37
CA ILE A 134 -23.59 -3.71 8.78
C ILE A 134 -24.05 -5.16 8.94
N THR A 135 -24.60 -5.52 10.09
CA THR A 135 -25.17 -6.85 10.32
C THR A 135 -26.47 -7.05 9.52
N ASN A 136 -26.95 -8.29 9.42
CA ASN A 136 -28.24 -8.57 8.77
C ASN A 136 -29.43 -7.91 9.46
N GLU A 137 -29.31 -7.52 10.74
CA GLU A 137 -30.34 -6.79 11.48
C GLU A 137 -30.31 -5.27 11.22
N GLY A 138 -29.41 -4.81 10.35
CA GLY A 138 -29.26 -3.38 10.01
C GLY A 138 -28.47 -2.58 11.05
N VAL A 139 -27.67 -3.25 11.89
CA VAL A 139 -26.84 -2.59 12.90
C VAL A 139 -25.43 -2.36 12.35
N VAL A 140 -24.94 -1.12 12.43
CA VAL A 140 -23.53 -0.81 12.17
C VAL A 140 -22.71 -1.26 13.38
N TRP A 141 -21.90 -2.30 13.22
CA TRP A 141 -21.09 -2.86 14.31
C TRP A 141 -19.63 -2.40 14.26
N SER A 142 -19.15 -1.99 13.08
CA SER A 142 -17.82 -1.45 12.89
C SER A 142 -17.82 -0.42 11.76
N SER A 143 -17.00 0.61 11.90
CA SER A 143 -16.83 1.67 10.91
C SER A 143 -15.44 2.28 11.04
N TYR A 144 -14.88 2.71 9.91
CA TYR A 144 -13.56 3.33 9.82
C TYR A 144 -13.65 4.56 8.92
N VAL A 145 -12.88 5.59 9.28
CA VAL A 145 -12.67 6.78 8.46
C VAL A 145 -11.22 6.78 8.02
N THR A 146 -11.00 7.01 6.73
CA THR A 146 -9.67 7.31 6.19
C THR A 146 -9.66 8.81 5.86
N PRO A 147 -9.12 9.67 6.74
CA PRO A 147 -9.09 11.11 6.49
C PRO A 147 -8.36 11.42 5.19
N GLY A 148 -8.91 12.36 4.41
CA GLY A 148 -8.21 12.91 3.26
C GLY A 148 -6.91 13.61 3.67
N ILE A 149 -5.96 13.67 2.74
CA ILE A 149 -4.71 14.39 2.93
C ILE A 149 -4.95 15.90 2.81
N GLU A 150 -4.73 16.59 3.92
CA GLU A 150 -4.71 18.06 4.02
C GLU A 150 -3.38 18.60 4.55
N GLU A 151 -3.18 19.91 4.46
CA GLU A 151 -2.00 20.57 5.04
C GLU A 151 -1.95 20.31 6.55
N GLY A 152 -0.78 19.91 7.06
CA GLY A 152 -0.65 19.51 8.46
C GLY A 152 -1.10 18.07 8.77
N SER A 153 -1.46 17.26 7.77
CA SER A 153 -1.64 15.81 7.97
C SER A 153 -0.38 15.18 8.54
N SER A 154 -0.53 14.12 9.35
CA SER A 154 0.63 13.34 9.78
C SER A 154 1.31 12.67 8.58
N ILE A 155 2.64 12.57 8.60
CA ILE A 155 3.38 11.90 7.52
C ILE A 155 3.02 10.42 7.39
N LEU A 156 2.59 9.76 8.47
CA LEU A 156 2.08 8.39 8.41
C LEU A 156 0.78 8.28 7.61
N ALA A 157 -0.14 9.25 7.77
CA ALA A 157 -1.38 9.29 6.99
C ALA A 157 -1.08 9.49 5.50
N ILE A 158 -0.20 10.44 5.17
CA ILE A 158 0.27 10.68 3.79
C ILE A 158 0.92 9.42 3.23
N GLN A 159 1.83 8.79 3.98
CA GLN A 159 2.47 7.55 3.58
C GLN A 159 1.46 6.44 3.28
N THR A 160 0.49 6.25 4.17
CA THR A 160 -0.51 5.18 4.04
C THR A 160 -1.37 5.38 2.80
N ALA A 161 -1.85 6.60 2.56
CA ALA A 161 -2.66 6.93 1.39
C ALA A 161 -1.92 6.63 0.07
N PHE A 162 -0.65 7.03 -0.04
CA PHE A 162 0.13 6.76 -1.25
C PHE A 162 0.54 5.28 -1.39
N ILE A 163 0.80 4.56 -0.29
CA ILE A 163 1.04 3.11 -0.35
C ILE A 163 -0.19 2.36 -0.83
N ASN A 164 -1.39 2.76 -0.40
CA ASN A 164 -2.63 2.12 -0.81
C ASN A 164 -2.87 2.27 -2.31
N GLU A 165 -2.50 3.43 -2.87
CA GLU A 165 -2.68 3.71 -4.30
C GLU A 165 -1.58 3.11 -5.18
N PHE A 166 -0.31 3.29 -4.79
CA PHE A 166 0.84 2.97 -5.66
C PHE A 166 1.63 1.73 -5.20
N GLY A 167 1.21 1.09 -4.11
CA GLY A 167 1.88 -0.07 -3.51
C GLY A 167 3.03 0.29 -2.58
N GLN A 168 3.49 -0.68 -1.79
CA GLN A 168 4.49 -0.48 -0.72
C GLN A 168 5.93 -0.19 -1.19
N TYR A 169 6.23 -0.40 -2.47
CA TYR A 169 7.60 -0.32 -3.01
C TYR A 169 7.82 0.99 -3.77
N TYR A 170 8.24 2.03 -3.05
CA TYR A 170 8.48 3.36 -3.63
C TYR A 170 9.37 3.38 -4.88
N GLY A 171 10.36 2.48 -4.97
CA GLY A 171 11.24 2.39 -6.13
C GLY A 171 10.57 1.94 -7.43
N GLN A 172 9.34 1.45 -7.35
CA GLN A 172 8.50 1.06 -8.47
C GLN A 172 7.53 2.17 -8.88
N TRP A 173 7.38 3.22 -8.05
CA TRP A 173 6.50 4.32 -8.37
C TRP A 173 7.07 5.15 -9.51
N GLU A 174 6.17 5.68 -10.32
CA GLU A 174 6.54 6.67 -11.34
C GLU A 174 7.05 7.96 -10.69
N GLN A 175 8.01 8.61 -11.34
CA GLN A 175 8.67 9.78 -10.75
C GLN A 175 7.68 10.91 -10.45
N GLY A 176 6.62 11.07 -11.26
CA GLY A 176 5.54 12.02 -10.99
C GLY A 176 4.87 11.76 -9.64
N ASN A 177 4.61 10.50 -9.30
CA ASN A 177 3.97 10.12 -8.03
C ASN A 177 4.90 10.36 -6.85
N ILE A 178 6.21 10.15 -7.02
CA ILE A 178 7.23 10.51 -6.01
C ILE A 178 7.22 12.01 -5.75
N ILE A 179 7.17 12.85 -6.79
CA ILE A 179 7.12 14.31 -6.65
C ILE A 179 5.90 14.71 -5.82
N VAL A 180 4.71 14.24 -6.20
CA VAL A 180 3.46 14.56 -5.48
C VAL A 180 3.52 14.08 -4.02
N PHE A 181 3.97 12.84 -3.78
CA PHE A 181 4.14 12.29 -2.42
C PHE A 181 5.07 13.17 -1.58
N THR A 182 6.22 13.52 -2.12
CA THR A 182 7.25 14.25 -1.37
C THR A 182 6.86 15.70 -1.13
N ASP A 183 6.09 16.32 -2.03
CA ASP A 183 5.54 17.66 -1.81
C ASP A 183 4.50 17.65 -0.68
N ALA A 184 3.60 16.66 -0.63
CA ALA A 184 2.72 16.46 0.51
C ALA A 184 3.50 16.17 1.80
N ALA A 185 4.54 15.32 1.73
CA ALA A 185 5.37 14.98 2.88
C ALA A 185 6.10 16.19 3.48
N LYS A 186 6.45 17.20 2.68
CA LYS A 186 7.08 18.45 3.16
C LYS A 186 6.10 19.31 3.97
N THR A 187 4.82 19.27 3.64
CA THR A 187 3.74 20.03 4.31
C THR A 187 3.12 19.27 5.49
N ALA A 188 3.57 18.05 5.76
CA ALA A 188 3.14 17.27 6.91
C ALA A 188 3.44 17.99 8.23
N ASP A 189 2.66 17.67 9.27
CA ASP A 189 2.94 18.13 10.63
C ASP A 189 4.36 17.69 11.04
N PRO A 190 5.28 18.64 11.33
CA PRO A 190 6.65 18.31 11.68
C PRO A 190 6.81 17.73 13.09
N MET A 191 5.75 17.63 13.89
CA MET A 191 5.82 17.22 15.28
C MET A 191 6.45 15.81 15.40
N TYR A 192 7.75 15.81 15.73
CA TYR A 192 8.57 14.65 16.11
C TYR A 192 8.98 13.69 14.98
N GLU A 193 8.91 14.14 13.73
CA GLU A 193 9.19 13.29 12.56
C GLU A 193 10.50 13.72 11.84
N LYS A 194 11.60 13.00 12.10
CA LYS A 194 12.87 13.13 11.35
C LYS A 194 12.68 13.02 9.83
N SER A 195 11.70 12.23 9.41
CA SER A 195 11.33 12.02 8.01
C SER A 195 10.97 13.34 7.32
N VAL A 196 10.11 14.17 7.95
CA VAL A 196 9.66 15.46 7.43
C VAL A 196 10.83 16.43 7.28
N ALA A 197 11.73 16.49 8.26
CA ALA A 197 12.94 17.31 8.16
C ALA A 197 13.86 16.88 7.01
N CYS A 198 13.97 15.58 6.76
CA CYS A 198 14.70 15.04 5.62
C CYS A 198 14.03 15.43 4.28
N PHE A 199 12.70 15.30 4.18
CA PHE A 199 11.97 15.67 2.97
C PHE A 199 12.06 17.16 2.65
N ARG A 200 12.01 18.04 3.67
CA ARG A 200 12.18 19.49 3.51
C ARG A 200 13.57 19.90 3.01
N LYS A 201 14.59 19.08 3.25
CA LYS A 201 15.94 19.27 2.70
C LYS A 201 16.19 18.54 1.38
N SER A 202 15.21 17.75 0.91
CA SER A 202 15.34 16.95 -0.31
C SER A 202 14.57 17.59 -1.46
N THR A 203 15.11 17.44 -2.66
CA THR A 203 14.50 17.86 -3.92
C THR A 203 14.25 16.63 -4.79
N TYR A 204 13.20 16.68 -5.62
CA TYR A 204 12.79 15.56 -6.48
C TYR A 204 12.49 16.12 -7.87
N PRO A 205 13.40 15.94 -8.83
CA PRO A 205 13.26 16.55 -10.15
C PRO A 205 12.41 15.67 -11.07
N THR A 206 11.87 16.28 -12.12
CA THR A 206 11.52 15.55 -13.33
C THR A 206 12.79 15.00 -13.99
N ILE A 207 12.74 13.80 -14.54
CA ILE A 207 13.92 13.15 -15.13
C ILE A 207 14.35 13.92 -16.40
N SER A 208 15.60 14.38 -16.42
CA SER A 208 16.19 15.04 -17.59
C SER A 208 16.33 14.05 -18.76
N PRO A 209 16.15 14.48 -20.02
CA PRO A 209 16.46 13.67 -21.20
C PRO A 209 17.92 13.19 -21.26
N ASP A 210 18.84 13.92 -20.62
CA ASP A 210 20.27 13.59 -20.58
C ASP A 210 20.61 12.58 -19.46
N ALA A 211 19.67 12.33 -18.54
CA ALA A 211 19.84 11.37 -17.47
C ALA A 211 19.76 9.93 -18.01
N ILE A 212 20.56 9.04 -17.41
CA ILE A 212 20.35 7.60 -17.61
C ILE A 212 18.95 7.22 -17.13
N SER A 213 18.34 6.26 -17.83
CA SER A 213 17.06 5.66 -17.45
C SER A 213 17.16 4.91 -16.11
N ARG A 214 16.01 4.72 -15.44
CA ARG A 214 15.87 3.91 -14.21
C ARG A 214 16.50 2.53 -14.38
N GLU A 215 16.21 1.85 -15.48
CA GLU A 215 16.69 0.49 -15.81
C GLU A 215 18.22 0.46 -15.92
N LYS A 216 18.80 1.51 -16.50
CA LYS A 216 20.25 1.63 -16.65
C LYS A 216 20.94 1.86 -15.30
N ALA A 217 20.32 2.63 -14.40
CA ALA A 217 20.83 2.80 -13.03
C ALA A 217 20.76 1.48 -12.24
N CYS A 218 19.67 0.72 -12.38
CA CYS A 218 19.54 -0.63 -11.81
C CYS A 218 20.64 -1.56 -12.34
N LYS A 219 20.86 -1.59 -13.65
CA LYS A 219 21.92 -2.42 -14.26
C LYS A 219 23.33 -2.05 -13.78
N ILE A 220 23.66 -0.75 -13.71
CA ILE A 220 24.96 -0.31 -13.16
C ILE A 220 25.12 -0.77 -11.70
N THR A 221 24.04 -0.71 -10.92
CA THR A 221 24.04 -1.17 -9.53
C THR A 221 24.34 -2.68 -9.44
N ALA A 222 23.62 -3.50 -10.21
CA ALA A 222 23.82 -4.95 -10.26
C ALA A 222 25.27 -5.29 -10.64
N GLU A 223 25.79 -4.69 -11.71
CA GLU A 223 27.17 -4.86 -12.17
C GLU A 223 28.20 -4.43 -11.12
N SER A 224 27.95 -3.33 -10.40
CA SER A 224 28.87 -2.80 -9.40
C SER A 224 28.99 -3.65 -8.13
N LEU A 225 27.93 -4.40 -7.80
CA LEU A 225 27.87 -5.23 -6.61
C LEU A 225 28.02 -6.72 -6.90
N ASP A 226 28.20 -7.11 -8.18
CA ASP A 226 28.26 -8.50 -8.64
C ASP A 226 27.04 -9.33 -8.17
N ILE A 227 25.84 -8.76 -8.37
CA ILE A 227 24.56 -9.39 -8.02
C ILE A 227 23.62 -9.48 -9.22
N ASP A 228 22.67 -10.40 -9.16
CA ASP A 228 21.61 -10.49 -10.16
C ASP A 228 20.61 -9.31 -10.04
N GLU A 229 20.09 -8.86 -11.18
CA GLU A 229 19.11 -7.76 -11.24
C GLU A 229 17.80 -8.08 -10.49
N GLU A 230 17.49 -9.37 -10.26
CA GLU A 230 16.30 -9.81 -9.50
C GLU A 230 16.28 -9.32 -8.05
N PHE A 231 17.45 -9.00 -7.48
CA PHE A 231 17.57 -8.46 -6.14
C PHE A 231 17.26 -6.95 -6.06
N ILE A 232 17.13 -6.28 -7.21
CA ILE A 232 16.80 -4.86 -7.31
C ILE A 232 15.29 -4.67 -7.28
N LYS A 233 14.79 -3.85 -6.34
CA LYS A 233 13.35 -3.57 -6.21
C LYS A 233 12.93 -2.23 -6.82
N GLY A 234 13.88 -1.46 -7.35
CA GLY A 234 13.60 -0.23 -8.11
C GLY A 234 14.56 0.90 -7.80
N ALA A 235 14.24 2.09 -8.30
CA ALA A 235 15.06 3.28 -8.09
C ALA A 235 14.24 4.58 -8.18
N VAL A 236 14.66 5.59 -7.40
CA VAL A 236 14.05 6.93 -7.40
C VAL A 236 15.09 7.99 -7.76
N SER A 237 14.68 9.02 -8.51
CA SER A 237 15.53 10.17 -8.81
C SER A 237 15.38 11.24 -7.73
N ILE A 238 16.49 11.61 -7.07
CA ILE A 238 16.52 12.50 -5.92
C ILE A 238 17.64 13.52 -6.09
N GLY A 239 17.40 14.75 -5.66
CA GLY A 239 18.37 15.85 -5.68
C GLY A 239 18.43 16.57 -7.02
N ASP A 240 19.10 17.72 -7.00
CA ASP A 240 19.26 18.61 -8.15
C ASP A 240 20.71 19.07 -8.37
N ASP A 241 21.62 18.89 -7.40
CA ASP A 241 22.98 19.47 -7.45
C ASP A 241 24.14 18.46 -7.27
N PRO A 242 25.17 18.46 -8.17
CA PRO A 242 25.21 19.15 -9.47
C PRO A 242 24.32 18.50 -10.54
N ASN A 243 23.96 17.23 -10.31
CA ASN A 243 23.01 16.47 -11.10
C ASN A 243 22.12 15.66 -10.14
N PRO A 244 20.89 15.31 -10.56
CA PRO A 244 20.07 14.35 -9.85
C PRO A 244 20.78 13.01 -9.68
N VAL A 245 20.40 12.28 -8.63
CA VAL A 245 20.97 10.98 -8.27
C VAL A 245 19.88 9.93 -8.34
N TRP A 246 20.19 8.81 -9.00
CA TRP A 246 19.40 7.60 -8.89
C TRP A 246 19.75 6.88 -7.59
N LYS A 247 18.78 6.73 -6.70
CA LYS A 247 18.89 5.92 -5.50
C LYS A 247 18.24 4.57 -5.73
N VAL A 248 19.05 3.52 -5.83
CA VAL A 248 18.64 2.15 -6.16
C VAL A 248 18.52 1.31 -4.89
N TYR A 249 17.45 0.52 -4.79
CA TYR A 249 17.14 -0.32 -3.63
C TYR A 249 17.38 -1.79 -3.91
N ILE A 250 18.10 -2.44 -3.00
CA ILE A 250 18.42 -3.87 -3.13
C ILE A 250 17.89 -4.61 -1.91
N PHE A 251 17.10 -5.65 -2.16
CA PHE A 251 16.68 -6.63 -1.16
C PHE A 251 17.49 -7.90 -1.36
N VAL A 252 18.11 -8.38 -0.29
CA VAL A 252 18.84 -9.66 -0.34
C VAL A 252 18.23 -10.58 0.68
N THR A 253 17.76 -11.74 0.22
CA THR A 253 17.31 -12.82 1.09
C THR A 253 18.54 -13.51 1.66
N GLU A 254 18.68 -13.52 2.98
CA GLU A 254 19.75 -14.25 3.67
C GLU A 254 19.35 -15.74 3.68
N SER A 255 20.04 -16.58 2.90
CA SER A 255 19.67 -17.99 2.62
C SER A 255 19.80 -18.96 3.81
N ASP A 256 20.06 -18.47 5.02
CA ASP A 256 20.34 -19.33 6.18
C ASP A 256 19.11 -19.67 7.03
N PHE A 257 17.93 -19.11 6.72
CA PHE A 257 16.71 -19.39 7.49
C PHE A 257 15.47 -19.62 6.59
N PRO A 258 14.69 -20.69 6.82
CA PRO A 258 13.49 -21.02 6.03
C PRO A 258 12.31 -20.04 6.22
N THR A 259 12.49 -18.96 6.99
CA THR A 259 11.49 -17.91 7.25
C THR A 259 12.01 -16.50 6.90
N ALA A 260 13.11 -16.41 6.13
CA ALA A 260 13.80 -15.15 5.83
C ALA A 260 12.87 -14.16 5.10
N ARG A 261 12.27 -13.22 5.85
CA ARG A 261 11.63 -12.02 5.30
C ARG A 261 12.66 -11.28 4.45
N GLU A 262 12.31 -10.93 3.21
CA GLU A 262 13.15 -10.07 2.38
C GLU A 262 13.50 -8.80 3.17
N ARG A 263 14.79 -8.45 3.27
CA ARG A 263 15.22 -7.20 3.91
C ARG A 263 16.02 -6.37 2.91
N ILE A 264 15.67 -5.09 2.79
CA ILE A 264 16.51 -4.08 2.12
C ILE A 264 17.88 -4.10 2.79
N LYS A 265 18.93 -4.44 2.04
CA LYS A 265 20.30 -4.45 2.56
C LYS A 265 21.11 -3.26 2.07
N TYR A 266 20.85 -2.75 0.87
CA TYR A 266 21.70 -1.71 0.29
C TYR A 266 20.91 -0.61 -0.39
N PHE A 267 21.47 0.60 -0.32
CA PHE A 267 21.17 1.72 -1.19
C PHE A 267 22.41 2.05 -2.01
N VAL A 268 22.25 2.20 -3.32
CA VAL A 268 23.32 2.70 -4.19
C VAL A 268 22.87 4.01 -4.80
N GLU A 269 23.71 5.03 -4.69
CA GLU A 269 23.45 6.37 -5.20
C GLU A 269 24.35 6.64 -6.41
N ILE A 270 23.74 6.83 -7.57
CA ILE A 270 24.44 6.99 -8.86
C ILE A 270 24.11 8.36 -9.43
N ASP A 271 25.13 9.11 -9.85
CA ASP A 271 24.93 10.34 -10.63
C ASP A 271 24.17 10.04 -11.92
N SER A 272 23.04 10.69 -12.13
CA SER A 272 22.17 10.40 -13.27
C SER A 272 22.79 10.77 -14.61
N ILE A 273 23.78 11.66 -14.67
CA ILE A 273 24.43 12.09 -15.91
C ILE A 273 25.78 11.39 -16.08
N THR A 274 26.65 11.46 -15.07
CA THR A 274 28.02 10.94 -15.18
C THR A 274 28.11 9.43 -14.97
N ARG A 275 27.06 8.82 -14.41
CA ARG A 275 27.00 7.38 -14.06
C ARG A 275 27.94 6.98 -12.93
N GLU A 276 28.54 7.97 -12.25
CA GLU A 276 29.44 7.75 -11.14
C GLU A 276 28.66 7.27 -9.91
N ILE A 277 29.15 6.20 -9.26
CA ILE A 277 28.61 5.75 -7.98
C ILE A 277 29.13 6.70 -6.90
N LYS A 278 28.22 7.49 -6.31
CA LYS A 278 28.53 8.44 -5.25
C LYS A 278 28.59 7.77 -3.88
N SER A 279 27.71 6.81 -3.63
CA SER A 279 27.68 6.09 -2.35
C SER A 279 27.08 4.69 -2.50
N ILE A 280 27.57 3.77 -1.67
CA ILE A 280 26.97 2.46 -1.42
C ILE A 280 26.76 2.38 0.10
N TYR A 281 25.50 2.39 0.52
CA TYR A 281 25.13 2.33 1.93
C TYR A 281 24.52 0.98 2.27
N GLN A 282 25.14 0.26 3.21
CA GLN A 282 24.54 -0.94 3.78
C GLN A 282 23.65 -0.58 4.97
N ARG A 283 22.39 -1.02 4.92
CA ARG A 283 21.41 -0.79 5.99
C ARG A 283 21.77 -1.62 7.23
N PRO A 284 21.97 -0.99 8.41
CA PRO A 284 22.16 -1.73 9.66
C PRO A 284 20.92 -2.56 10.01
N LYS A 285 21.09 -3.77 10.57
CA LYS A 285 20.00 -4.71 10.91
C LYS A 285 18.89 -4.09 11.81
N ASN A 286 19.21 -3.03 12.56
CA ASN A 286 18.31 -2.36 13.51
C ASN A 286 17.80 -0.98 13.05
N ASN A 287 18.12 -0.52 11.83
CA ASN A 287 17.75 0.82 11.36
C ASN A 287 16.70 0.75 10.23
N SER A 288 15.46 0.46 10.61
CA SER A 288 14.35 0.17 9.69
C SER A 288 13.56 1.41 9.21
N LYS A 289 14.14 2.61 9.26
CA LYS A 289 13.45 3.83 8.83
C LYS A 289 13.14 3.80 7.32
N TRP A 290 11.87 3.96 6.95
CA TRP A 290 11.37 3.80 5.58
C TRP A 290 11.81 4.94 4.65
N TYR A 291 11.84 6.18 5.16
CA TYR A 291 12.16 7.40 4.40
C TYR A 291 13.59 7.40 3.85
N LYS A 292 14.48 6.55 4.38
CA LYS A 292 15.84 6.37 3.84
C LYS A 292 15.86 5.88 2.41
N GLN A 293 14.76 5.27 1.96
CA GLN A 293 14.57 4.95 0.54
C GLN A 293 14.49 6.24 -0.28
N LEU A 294 13.81 7.26 0.21
CA LEU A 294 13.47 8.45 -0.56
C LEU A 294 14.40 9.63 -0.32
N VAL A 295 15.41 9.52 0.54
CA VAL A 295 16.25 10.65 0.93
C VAL A 295 17.71 10.29 0.70
N LEU A 296 18.51 11.19 0.13
CA LEU A 296 19.94 10.97 -0.07
C LEU A 296 20.70 10.76 1.26
N GLN A 297 21.72 9.90 1.23
CA GLN A 297 22.49 9.53 2.42
C GLN A 297 23.10 10.76 3.12
N ARG A 298 23.64 11.71 2.33
CA ARG A 298 24.18 12.98 2.86
C ARG A 298 23.15 13.78 3.68
N ILE A 299 21.91 13.83 3.23
CA ILE A 299 20.84 14.58 3.89
C ILE A 299 20.45 13.89 5.20
N ILE A 300 20.39 12.56 5.19
CA ILE A 300 20.12 11.77 6.41
C ILE A 300 21.21 12.02 7.44
N GLU A 301 22.48 12.00 7.04
CA GLU A 301 23.62 12.26 7.92
C GLU A 301 23.60 13.68 8.50
N ASP A 302 23.31 14.68 7.67
CA ASP A 302 23.19 16.08 8.11
C ASP A 302 22.06 16.27 9.14
N ILE A 303 20.91 15.63 8.93
CA ILE A 303 19.79 15.68 9.87
C ILE A 303 20.14 14.90 11.14
N ASP A 304 20.67 13.68 11.04
CA ASP A 304 21.03 12.87 12.21
C ASP A 304 22.09 13.56 13.08
N ALA A 305 23.03 14.32 12.49
CA ALA A 305 24.04 15.08 13.22
C ALA A 305 23.48 16.31 13.96
N THR A 306 22.33 16.84 13.52
CA THR A 306 21.73 18.07 14.07
C THR A 306 20.44 17.83 14.84
N TRP A 307 19.91 16.60 14.81
CA TRP A 307 18.63 16.27 15.44
C TRP A 307 18.76 16.15 16.95
N ILE A 308 17.94 16.93 17.66
CA ILE A 308 17.75 16.82 19.10
C ILE A 308 16.42 16.08 19.30
N GLU A 309 16.47 14.92 19.97
CA GLU A 309 15.23 14.22 20.31
C GLU A 309 14.41 15.10 21.28
N PRO A 310 13.11 15.29 21.01
CA PRO A 310 12.24 15.98 21.93
C PRO A 310 12.20 15.23 23.26
N GLU A 311 12.24 15.96 24.38
CA GLU A 311 11.99 15.36 25.68
C GLU A 311 10.61 14.69 25.65
N SER A 312 10.57 13.40 25.98
CA SER A 312 9.32 12.66 26.09
C SER A 312 8.44 13.35 27.14
N VAL A 313 7.35 13.97 26.69
CA VAL A 313 6.31 14.47 27.60
C VAL A 313 5.68 13.23 28.23
N GLY A 314 5.98 13.01 29.51
CA GLY A 314 5.42 11.92 30.32
C GLY A 314 3.96 12.14 30.70
#